data_AF-A0A2A5H775-F1
#
_entry.id   AF-A0A2A5H775-F1
#
_cell.length_a   1.000
_cell.length_b   1.000
_cell.length_c   1.000
_cell.angle_alpha   90.00
_cell.angle_beta   90.00
_cell.angle_gamma   90.00
#
_symmetry.space_group_name_H-M   'P 1'
#
loop_
_entity.id
_entity.type
_entity.pdbx_description
1 polymer ?
#
loop_
_entity_poly.entity_id
_entity_poly.type
_entity_poly.pdbx_seq_one_letter_code
_entity_poly.pdbx_strand_id
1 'polypeptide(L)'
;MKHSVLLDTSFFIRLLNDEDSLHSNAVGYFKYFLENEIALKVSTVTIAEYCVLGKLEDLPLKNIQIVPFNLKDAEKTGEFAKIIFTENKINEKKLSPRAIIPNDSKLFAQCDLDKTITHFVTSDVRSKNTLALLRKGTSPKFNIISIDIPYTETFGILNL
;
A
#
# COMPACT_ATOMS: atom_id res chain seq x y z
N MET A 1 6.17 -19.12 -5.92
CA MET A 1 6.84 -17.81 -5.71
C MET A 1 6.72 -17.48 -4.24
N LYS A 2 7.78 -16.97 -3.59
CA LYS A 2 7.64 -16.45 -2.22
C LYS A 2 6.73 -15.21 -2.25
N HIS A 3 5.73 -15.17 -1.37
CA HIS A 3 4.78 -14.07 -1.28
C HIS A 3 5.47 -12.83 -0.71
N SER A 4 5.12 -11.66 -1.22
CA SER A 4 5.53 -10.36 -0.66
C SER A 4 4.34 -9.46 -0.41
N VAL A 5 4.57 -8.44 0.40
CA VAL A 5 3.59 -7.39 0.73
C VAL A 5 4.17 -6.02 0.45
N LEU A 6 3.35 -5.08 -0.02
CA LEU A 6 3.74 -3.67 -0.15
C LEU A 6 3.17 -2.90 1.05
N LEU A 7 4.06 -2.28 1.82
CA LEU A 7 3.72 -1.44 2.97
C LEU A 7 3.59 0.01 2.53
N ASP A 8 2.52 0.68 2.92
CA ASP A 8 2.27 2.08 2.61
C ASP A 8 2.72 3.05 3.70
N THR A 9 2.56 4.35 3.44
CA THR A 9 2.98 5.41 4.35
C THR A 9 2.26 5.32 5.69
N SER A 10 0.97 4.98 5.65
CA SER A 10 0.17 4.84 6.88
C SER A 10 0.73 3.72 7.75
N PHE A 11 1.08 2.56 7.18
CA PHE A 11 1.69 1.46 7.93
C PHE A 11 2.95 1.91 8.68
N PHE A 12 3.86 2.63 8.01
CA PHE A 12 5.10 3.10 8.64
C PHE A 12 4.86 4.13 9.74
N ILE A 13 3.89 5.03 9.58
CA ILE A 13 3.53 5.99 10.62
C ILE A 13 3.10 5.25 11.89
N ARG A 14 2.26 4.20 11.79
CA ARG A 14 1.81 3.42 12.95
C ARG A 14 2.92 2.54 13.51
N LEU A 15 3.77 1.98 12.65
CA LEU A 15 4.91 1.16 13.09
C LEU A 15 5.91 1.97 13.94
N LEU A 16 6.08 3.26 13.65
CA LEU A 16 7.11 4.10 14.26
C LEU A 16 6.60 5.06 15.35
N ASN A 17 5.28 5.12 15.55
CA ASN A 17 4.65 5.92 16.60
C ASN A 17 4.05 5.00 17.67
N ASP A 18 4.71 4.84 18.81
CA ASP A 18 4.30 3.97 19.92
C ASP A 18 3.05 4.46 20.66
N GLU A 19 2.72 5.74 20.52
CA GLU A 19 1.49 6.35 21.04
C GLU A 19 0.26 6.14 20.11
N ASP A 20 0.45 5.63 18.88
CA ASP A 20 -0.65 5.34 17.97
C ASP A 20 -1.44 4.10 18.43
N SER A 21 -2.77 4.16 18.43
CA SER A 21 -3.62 3.04 18.86
C SER A 21 -3.45 1.77 18.02
N LEU A 22 -2.95 1.89 16.79
CA LEU A 22 -2.67 0.78 15.89
C LEU A 22 -1.19 0.34 15.91
N HIS A 23 -0.35 0.92 16.76
CA HIS A 23 1.07 0.59 16.84
C HIS A 23 1.32 -0.90 17.09
N SER A 24 0.61 -1.47 18.07
CA SER A 24 0.71 -2.89 18.43
C SER A 24 0.34 -3.81 17.25
N ASN A 25 -0.67 -3.44 16.46
CA ASN A 25 -1.04 -4.16 15.25
C ASN A 25 0.07 -4.06 14.19
N ALA A 26 0.58 -2.85 13.92
CA ALA A 26 1.65 -2.65 12.94
C ALA A 26 2.91 -3.47 13.29
N VAL A 27 3.33 -3.45 14.57
CA VAL A 27 4.44 -4.26 15.08
C VAL A 27 4.14 -5.76 14.93
N GLY A 28 2.92 -6.20 15.25
CA GLY A 28 2.49 -7.59 15.10
C GLY A 28 2.58 -8.09 13.66
N TYR A 29 2.05 -7.32 12.70
CA TYR A 29 2.18 -7.62 11.28
C TYR A 29 3.64 -7.65 10.83
N PHE A 30 4.44 -6.66 11.22
CA PHE A 30 5.83 -6.58 10.84
C PHE A 30 6.62 -7.81 11.32
N LYS A 31 6.44 -8.22 12.58
CA LYS A 31 7.03 -9.44 13.15
C LYS A 31 6.56 -10.69 12.41
N TYR A 32 5.25 -10.84 12.26
CA TYR A 32 4.65 -12.00 11.60
C TYR A 32 5.19 -12.18 10.17
N PHE A 33 5.28 -11.11 9.39
CA PHE A 33 5.82 -11.18 8.03
C PHE A 33 7.28 -11.62 8.01
N LEU A 34 8.12 -11.11 8.93
CA LEU A 34 9.52 -11.51 9.02
C LEU A 34 9.67 -12.98 9.44
N GLU A 35 8.95 -13.41 10.47
CA GLU A 35 8.99 -14.78 11.00
C GLU A 35 8.52 -15.82 9.98
N ASN A 36 7.58 -15.44 9.10
CA ASN A 36 7.05 -16.31 8.05
C ASN A 36 7.74 -16.13 6.69
N GLU A 37 8.90 -15.47 6.66
CA GLU A 37 9.68 -15.19 5.45
C GLU A 37 8.88 -14.51 4.31
N ILE A 38 7.88 -13.70 4.67
CA ILE A 38 7.11 -12.88 3.73
C ILE A 38 7.92 -11.63 3.44
N ALA A 39 8.32 -11.45 2.18
CA ALA A 39 9.15 -10.31 1.82
C ALA A 39 8.38 -9.00 1.99
N LEU A 40 8.97 -8.07 2.76
CA LEU A 40 8.45 -6.73 2.96
C LEU A 40 8.98 -5.81 1.86
N LYS A 41 8.08 -5.07 1.22
CA LYS A 41 8.42 -4.10 0.17
C LYS A 41 7.91 -2.72 0.52
N VAL A 42 8.64 -1.71 0.06
CA VAL A 42 8.22 -0.31 0.15
C VAL A 42 8.46 0.41 -1.17
N SER A 43 7.49 1.21 -1.60
CA SER A 43 7.63 2.05 -2.80
C SER A 43 8.50 3.27 -2.53
N THR A 44 9.27 3.73 -3.52
CA THR A 44 9.88 5.06 -3.47
C THR A 44 8.85 6.19 -3.36
N VAL A 45 7.60 5.97 -3.79
CA VAL A 45 6.48 6.91 -3.60
C VAL A 45 6.11 7.01 -2.12
N THR A 46 5.97 5.86 -1.45
CA THR A 46 5.71 5.79 0.01
C THR A 46 6.84 6.43 0.81
N ILE A 47 8.10 6.17 0.45
CA ILE A 47 9.24 6.82 1.10
C ILE A 47 9.14 8.35 0.94
N ALA A 48 8.82 8.84 -0.26
CA ALA A 48 8.66 10.28 -0.49
C ALA A 48 7.53 10.90 0.35
N GLU A 49 6.40 10.20 0.50
CA GLU A 49 5.30 10.65 1.38
C GLU A 49 5.71 10.66 2.85
N TYR A 50 6.39 9.61 3.32
CA TYR A 50 6.86 9.52 4.70
C TYR A 50 7.83 10.67 5.03
N CYS A 51 8.78 10.95 4.14
CA CYS A 51 9.79 12.00 4.30
C CYS A 51 9.23 13.44 4.27
N VAL A 52 7.92 13.65 4.12
CA VAL A 52 7.30 14.96 4.31
C VAL A 52 7.41 15.42 5.78
N LEU A 53 7.32 14.47 6.73
CA LEU A 53 7.39 14.75 8.17
C LEU A 53 8.45 13.89 8.90
N GLY A 54 8.72 12.69 8.41
CA GLY A 54 9.75 11.80 8.94
C GLY A 54 11.08 11.91 8.18
N LYS A 55 12.01 11.01 8.48
CA LYS A 55 13.29 10.89 7.79
C LYS A 55 13.52 9.47 7.28
N LEU A 56 14.37 9.34 6.27
CA LEU A 56 14.68 8.02 5.69
C LEU A 56 15.31 7.08 6.73
N GLU A 57 16.10 7.62 7.66
CA GLU A 57 16.80 6.87 8.69
C GLU A 57 15.87 6.24 9.73
N ASP A 58 14.62 6.73 9.84
CA ASP A 58 13.60 6.19 10.75
C ASP A 58 13.04 4.86 10.22
N LEU A 59 13.10 4.63 8.91
CA LEU A 59 12.54 3.43 8.28
C LEU A 59 13.45 2.20 8.50
N PRO A 60 12.88 0.99 8.75
CA PRO A 60 13.65 -0.22 8.99
C PRO A 60 14.18 -0.85 7.69
N LEU A 61 14.94 -0.10 6.90
CA LEU A 61 15.38 -0.45 5.54
C LEU A 61 16.23 -1.72 5.45
N LYS A 62 16.85 -2.15 6.56
CA LYS A 62 17.59 -3.43 6.61
C LYS A 62 16.69 -4.65 6.39
N ASN A 63 15.40 -4.52 6.68
CA ASN A 63 14.42 -5.62 6.63
C ASN A 63 13.45 -5.48 5.44
N ILE A 64 13.58 -4.43 4.61
CA ILE A 64 12.59 -4.07 3.60
C ILE A 64 13.27 -3.88 2.24
N GLN A 65 12.66 -4.45 1.20
CA GLN A 65 13.09 -4.24 -0.18
C GLN A 65 12.46 -2.95 -0.75
N ILE A 66 13.30 -2.05 -1.25
CA ILE A 66 12.84 -0.81 -1.91
C ILE A 66 12.43 -1.12 -3.35
N VAL A 67 11.26 -0.65 -3.77
CA VAL A 67 10.69 -0.80 -5.11
C VAL A 67 10.66 0.56 -5.81
N PRO A 68 11.56 0.82 -6.78
CA PRO A 68 11.56 2.06 -7.55
C PRO A 68 10.31 2.21 -8.41
N PHE A 69 9.72 3.41 -8.40
CA PHE A 69 8.64 3.76 -9.33
C PHE A 69 9.21 4.04 -10.72
N ASN A 70 8.92 3.16 -11.67
CA ASN A 70 9.51 3.17 -13.02
C ASN A 70 8.47 3.48 -14.12
N LEU A 71 8.91 3.43 -15.39
CA LEU A 71 8.08 3.76 -16.55
C LEU A 71 6.83 2.87 -16.68
N LYS A 72 6.94 1.56 -16.44
CA LYS A 72 5.79 0.64 -16.52
C LYS A 72 4.79 0.91 -15.40
N ASP A 73 5.29 1.23 -14.21
CA ASP A 73 4.44 1.64 -13.09
C ASP A 73 3.68 2.92 -13.44
N ALA A 74 4.33 3.88 -14.08
CA ALA A 74 3.71 5.13 -14.53
C ALA A 74 2.60 4.92 -15.57
N GLU A 75 2.83 4.05 -16.56
CA GLU A 75 1.84 3.69 -17.57
C GLU A 75 0.60 3.03 -16.92
N LYS A 76 0.82 2.00 -16.09
CA LYS A 76 -0.24 1.30 -15.37
C LYS A 76 -1.00 2.22 -14.40
N THR A 77 -0.29 3.16 -13.76
CA THR A 77 -0.89 4.20 -12.90
C THR A 77 -1.90 5.04 -13.68
N GLY A 78 -1.56 5.44 -14.92
CA GLY A 78 -2.46 6.23 -15.76
C GLY A 78 -3.76 5.49 -16.08
N GLU A 79 -3.66 4.19 -16.39
CA GLU A 79 -4.82 3.33 -16.58
C GLU A 79 -5.69 3.25 -15.33
N PHE A 80 -5.07 2.99 -14.17
CA PHE A 80 -5.78 2.86 -12.89
C PHE A 80 -6.45 4.17 -12.48
N ALA A 81 -5.75 5.30 -12.60
CA ALA A 81 -6.28 6.61 -12.29
C ALA A 81 -7.49 6.95 -13.17
N LYS A 82 -7.43 6.65 -14.48
CA LYS A 82 -8.55 6.84 -15.39
C LYS A 82 -9.79 6.06 -14.93
N ILE A 83 -9.64 4.78 -14.61
CA ILE A 83 -10.74 3.93 -14.11
C ILE A 83 -11.32 4.54 -12.82
N ILE A 84 -10.46 4.88 -11.86
CA ILE A 84 -10.88 5.45 -10.57
C ILE A 84 -11.63 6.77 -10.76
N PHE A 85 -11.19 7.65 -11.68
CA PHE A 85 -11.86 8.91 -11.96
C PHE A 85 -13.22 8.72 -12.63
N THR A 86 -13.31 7.80 -13.59
CA THR A 86 -14.57 7.45 -14.25
C THR A 86 -15.58 6.90 -13.26
N GLU A 87 -15.18 5.97 -12.39
CA GLU A 87 -16.06 5.36 -11.39
C GLU A 87 -16.48 6.34 -10.29
N ASN A 88 -15.61 7.29 -9.94
CA ASN A 88 -15.94 8.39 -9.03
C ASN A 88 -16.77 9.52 -9.68
N LYS A 89 -17.12 9.38 -10.97
CA LYS A 89 -17.86 10.40 -11.74
C LYS A 89 -17.21 11.79 -11.63
N ILE A 90 -15.87 11.84 -11.62
CA ILE A 90 -15.15 13.11 -11.54
C ILE A 90 -15.44 13.90 -12.81
N ASN A 91 -15.95 15.12 -12.62
CA ASN A 91 -16.22 16.03 -13.73
C ASN A 91 -14.93 16.31 -14.51
N GLU A 92 -14.98 16.22 -15.85
CA GLU A 92 -13.83 16.48 -16.74
C GLU A 92 -13.19 17.85 -16.49
N LYS A 93 -13.97 18.85 -16.06
CA LYS A 93 -13.46 20.17 -15.67
C LYS A 93 -12.48 20.11 -14.48
N LYS A 94 -12.59 19.12 -13.60
CA LYS A 94 -11.64 18.90 -12.49
C LYS A 94 -10.36 18.19 -12.93
N LEU A 95 -10.34 17.63 -14.13
CA LEU A 95 -9.15 16.99 -14.73
C LEU A 95 -8.35 17.97 -15.61
N SER A 96 -8.89 19.18 -15.84
CA SER A 96 -8.29 20.24 -16.66
C SER A 96 -7.87 21.43 -15.80
N PRO A 97 -6.69 22.05 -16.04
CA PRO A 97 -5.72 21.73 -17.09
C PRO A 97 -4.84 20.52 -16.76
N ARG A 98 -4.86 20.02 -15.52
CA ARG A 98 -4.02 18.91 -15.07
C ARG A 98 -4.77 18.03 -14.07
N ALA A 99 -4.84 16.73 -14.35
CA ALA A 99 -5.34 15.74 -13.40
C ALA A 99 -4.31 15.49 -12.28
N ILE A 100 -4.77 15.49 -11.03
CA ILE A 100 -3.97 15.10 -9.86
C ILE A 100 -4.15 13.59 -9.67
N ILE A 101 -3.10 12.82 -9.96
CA ILE A 101 -3.09 11.36 -9.80
C ILE A 101 -2.90 11.02 -8.31
N PRO A 102 -3.84 10.30 -7.67
CA PRO A 102 -3.68 9.82 -6.31
C PRO A 102 -2.49 8.87 -6.16
N ASN A 103 -1.80 8.92 -5.02
CA ASN A 103 -0.66 8.01 -4.77
C ASN A 103 -1.11 6.55 -4.65
N ASP A 104 -2.31 6.27 -4.15
CA ASP A 104 -2.91 4.92 -4.18
C ASP A 104 -2.86 4.30 -5.58
N SER A 105 -3.14 5.07 -6.64
CA SER A 105 -3.08 4.57 -8.02
C SER A 105 -1.67 4.12 -8.41
N LYS A 106 -0.63 4.81 -7.90
CA LYS A 106 0.79 4.47 -8.12
C LYS A 106 1.18 3.20 -7.38
N LEU A 107 0.81 3.11 -6.10
CA LEU A 107 1.12 1.96 -5.26
C LEU A 107 0.38 0.71 -5.76
N PHE A 108 -0.88 0.85 -6.16
CA PHE A 108 -1.67 -0.24 -6.73
C PHE A 108 -1.11 -0.71 -8.06
N ALA A 109 -0.60 0.19 -8.91
CA ALA A 109 0.08 -0.19 -10.14
C ALA A 109 1.32 -1.05 -9.87
N GLN A 110 2.12 -0.70 -8.86
CA GLN A 110 3.27 -1.51 -8.45
C GLN A 110 2.86 -2.88 -7.90
N CYS A 111 1.80 -2.92 -7.08
CA CYS A 111 1.23 -4.20 -6.61
C CYS A 111 0.73 -5.08 -7.76
N ASP A 112 0.11 -4.52 -8.79
CA ASP A 112 -0.43 -5.28 -9.92
C ASP A 112 0.66 -5.82 -10.86
N LEU A 113 1.72 -5.04 -11.07
CA LEU A 113 2.82 -5.41 -11.97
C LEU A 113 3.80 -6.40 -11.33
N ASP A 114 4.11 -6.23 -10.06
CA ASP A 114 4.98 -7.16 -9.32
C ASP A 114 4.17 -8.37 -8.82
N LYS A 115 4.25 -9.46 -9.58
CA LYS A 115 3.55 -10.71 -9.29
C LYS A 115 3.90 -11.36 -7.95
N THR A 116 4.95 -10.92 -7.26
CA THR A 116 5.24 -11.39 -5.89
C THR A 116 4.40 -10.65 -4.85
N ILE A 117 3.96 -9.41 -5.14
CA ILE A 117 3.14 -8.60 -4.24
C ILE A 117 1.72 -9.11 -4.30
N THR A 118 1.33 -9.83 -3.24
CA THR A 118 -0.03 -10.37 -3.12
C THR A 118 -0.95 -9.47 -2.31
N HIS A 119 -0.38 -8.66 -1.43
CA HIS A 119 -1.15 -7.78 -0.55
C HIS A 119 -0.53 -6.38 -0.45
N PHE A 120 -1.39 -5.39 -0.48
CA PHE A 120 -1.13 -4.02 -0.06
C PHE A 120 -1.57 -3.86 1.40
N VAL A 121 -0.65 -3.46 2.28
CA VAL A 121 -0.90 -3.40 3.73
C VAL A 121 -0.99 -1.93 4.15
N THR A 122 -2.10 -1.56 4.78
CA THR A 122 -2.43 -0.16 5.08
C THR A 122 -3.33 -0.05 6.32
N SER A 123 -3.41 1.12 6.92
CA SER A 123 -4.48 1.51 7.86
C SER A 123 -5.50 2.46 7.22
N ASP A 124 -5.28 2.91 5.98
CA ASP A 124 -6.18 3.83 5.31
C ASP A 124 -7.38 3.08 4.71
N VAL A 125 -8.53 3.21 5.37
CA VAL A 125 -9.81 2.64 4.91
C VAL A 125 -10.19 3.12 3.50
N ARG A 126 -9.71 4.30 3.07
CA ARG A 126 -10.00 4.84 1.73
C ARG A 126 -9.39 3.97 0.63
N SER A 127 -8.23 3.35 0.87
CA SER A 127 -7.59 2.48 -0.12
C SER A 127 -8.44 1.25 -0.45
N LYS A 128 -9.25 0.74 0.50
CA LYS A 128 -10.24 -0.33 0.23
C LYS A 128 -11.30 0.13 -0.77
N ASN A 129 -11.83 1.34 -0.58
CA ASN A 129 -12.81 1.93 -1.50
C ASN A 129 -12.18 2.18 -2.88
N THR A 130 -10.95 2.69 -2.93
CA THR A 130 -10.20 2.89 -4.17
C THR A 130 -10.02 1.58 -4.93
N LEU A 131 -9.63 0.49 -4.26
CA LEU A 131 -9.49 -0.83 -4.89
C LEU A 131 -10.84 -1.39 -5.37
N ALA A 132 -11.92 -1.18 -4.60
CA ALA A 132 -13.27 -1.60 -5.00
C ALA A 132 -13.73 -0.87 -6.27
N LEU A 133 -13.45 0.42 -6.41
CA LEU A 133 -13.72 1.18 -7.63
C LEU A 133 -12.88 0.67 -8.79
N LEU A 134 -11.57 0.46 -8.57
CA LEU A 134 -10.68 -0.06 -9.60
C LEU A 134 -11.14 -1.42 -10.13
N ARG A 135 -11.65 -2.30 -9.25
CA ARG A 135 -12.19 -3.62 -9.60
C ARG A 135 -13.44 -3.59 -10.50
N LYS A 136 -14.10 -2.44 -10.67
CA LYS A 136 -15.21 -2.30 -11.62
C LYS A 136 -14.74 -2.20 -13.07
N GLY A 137 -13.53 -1.67 -13.30
CA GLY A 137 -12.97 -1.47 -14.64
C GLY A 137 -11.83 -2.42 -15.01
N THR A 138 -11.25 -3.13 -14.04
CA THR A 138 -10.16 -4.10 -14.27
C THR A 138 -10.11 -5.16 -13.16
N SER A 139 -9.21 -6.13 -13.26
CA SER A 139 -9.00 -7.18 -12.25
C SER A 139 -7.57 -7.12 -11.70
N PRO A 140 -7.30 -6.26 -10.69
CA PRO A 140 -5.98 -6.14 -10.09
C PRO A 140 -5.58 -7.43 -9.36
N LYS A 141 -4.31 -7.82 -9.46
CA LYS A 141 -3.80 -9.13 -8.98
C LYS A 141 -3.31 -9.14 -7.53
N PHE A 142 -3.82 -8.23 -6.70
CA PHE A 142 -3.49 -8.12 -5.29
C PHE A 142 -4.75 -7.85 -4.45
N ASN A 143 -4.63 -8.07 -3.14
CA ASN A 143 -5.65 -7.75 -2.14
C ASN A 143 -5.16 -6.69 -1.14
N ILE A 144 -6.05 -6.19 -0.29
CA ILE A 144 -5.69 -5.28 0.80
C ILE A 144 -5.76 -6.03 2.13
N ILE A 145 -4.74 -5.83 2.96
CA ILE A 145 -4.77 -6.13 4.39
C ILE A 145 -4.92 -4.79 5.11
N SER A 146 -5.94 -4.66 5.96
CA SER A 146 -6.01 -3.55 6.90
C SER A 146 -5.39 -3.95 8.23
N ILE A 147 -4.53 -3.09 8.77
CA ILE A 147 -3.97 -3.26 10.11
C ILE A 147 -4.91 -2.82 11.24
N ASP A 148 -6.13 -2.36 10.92
CA ASP A 148 -7.18 -2.14 11.93
C ASP A 148 -7.55 -3.46 12.62
N ILE A 149 -7.40 -4.57 11.91
CA ILE A 149 -7.62 -5.93 12.41
C ILE A 149 -6.25 -6.50 12.78
N PRO A 150 -6.06 -7.06 13.99
CA PRO A 150 -4.78 -7.63 14.40
C PRO A 150 -4.38 -8.80 13.48
N TYR A 151 -3.07 -9.02 13.35
CA TYR A 151 -2.53 -10.07 12.48
C TYR A 151 -3.02 -11.47 12.90
N THR A 152 -3.23 -11.71 14.20
CA THR A 152 -3.74 -12.98 14.72
C THR A 152 -5.13 -13.30 14.17
N GLU A 153 -6.02 -12.33 14.11
CA GLU A 153 -7.35 -12.53 13.52
C GLU A 153 -7.26 -12.67 12.00
N THR A 154 -6.45 -11.84 11.34
CA THR A 154 -6.29 -11.86 9.88
C THR A 154 -5.72 -13.18 9.36
N PHE A 155 -4.81 -13.81 10.10
CA PHE A 155 -4.17 -15.07 9.73
C PHE A 155 -4.72 -16.29 10.49
N GLY A 156 -5.72 -16.12 11.36
CA GLY A 156 -6.31 -17.22 12.12
C GLY A 156 -5.37 -17.87 13.14
N ILE A 157 -4.51 -17.09 13.79
CA ILE A 157 -3.52 -17.54 14.77
C ILE A 157 -4.13 -17.43 16.17
N LEU A 158 -4.08 -18.52 16.93
CA LEU A 158 -4.41 -18.53 18.35
C LEU A 158 -3.34 -17.79 19.16
N ASN A 159 -3.75 -16.71 19.82
CA ASN A 159 -2.91 -15.98 20.76
C ASN A 159 -3.07 -16.66 22.14
N LEU A 160 -2.24 -17.67 22.42
CA LEU A 160 -2.21 -18.40 23.70
C LEU A 160 -1.29 -17.70 24.72
#